data_AF-A0A547PSA2-F1
#
_entry.id   AF-A0A547PSA2-F1
#
_cell.length_a   1.000
_cell.length_b   1.000
_cell.length_c   1.000
_cell.angle_alpha   90.00
_cell.angle_beta   90.00
_cell.angle_gamma   90.00
#
_symmetry.space_group_name_H-M   'P 1'
#
loop_
_entity.id
_entity.type
_entity.pdbx_description
1 polymer ?
#
loop_
_entity_poly.entity_id
_entity_poly.type
_entity_poly.pdbx_seq_one_letter_code
_entity_poly.pdbx_strand_id
1 'polypeptide(L)'
;MDKRLHPAVITAARDAGHPIRMIRGAEITWAGSAPDAEAQDAILSAATMGDRKDAVRAECRRRIYAVASAETQSNMAMAQGQIAARSEAERSAGDRDILSGIAAALAWVQEMRAAYAALSADPEADYRADGVWPECPPEVQDVVGRF
;
A
#
# COMPACT_ATOMS: atom_id res chain seq x y z
N MET A 1 -1.19 -3.60 -27.58
CA MET A 1 0.01 -3.91 -26.77
C MET A 1 0.18 -2.79 -25.76
N ASP A 2 0.23 -3.15 -24.48
CA ASP A 2 -0.04 -2.29 -23.34
C ASP A 2 1.07 -1.24 -23.11
N LYS A 3 0.72 0.05 -23.03
CA LYS A 3 1.66 1.18 -22.79
C LYS A 3 2.03 1.33 -21.30
N ARG A 4 1.80 0.29 -20.49
CA ARG A 4 1.87 0.37 -19.01
C ARG A 4 3.24 0.11 -18.40
N LEU A 5 4.27 -0.21 -19.18
CA LEU A 5 5.60 -0.54 -18.65
C LEU A 5 6.54 0.66 -18.43
N HIS A 6 6.09 1.91 -18.59
CA HIS A 6 7.07 3.01 -18.62
C HIS A 6 7.63 3.40 -17.24
N PRO A 7 6.86 3.60 -16.16
CA PRO A 7 7.42 4.12 -14.90
C PRO A 7 8.38 3.14 -14.22
N ALA A 8 7.99 1.88 -14.04
CA ALA A 8 8.81 0.89 -13.33
C ALA A 8 10.08 0.54 -14.11
N VAL A 9 10.01 0.39 -15.43
CA VAL A 9 11.18 0.14 -16.28
C VAL A 9 12.11 1.36 -16.30
N ILE A 10 11.59 2.58 -16.39
CA ILE A 10 12.42 3.80 -16.35
C ILE A 10 13.15 3.91 -15.01
N THR A 11 12.47 3.65 -13.89
CA THR A 11 13.08 3.68 -12.56
C THR A 11 14.14 2.59 -12.42
N ALA A 12 13.81 1.34 -12.75
CA ALA A 12 14.74 0.22 -12.67
C ALA A 12 15.99 0.44 -13.54
N ALA A 13 15.79 0.92 -14.76
CA ALA A 13 16.85 1.27 -15.69
C ALA A 13 17.79 2.36 -15.16
N ARG A 14 17.21 3.43 -14.58
CA ARG A 14 17.99 4.51 -13.96
C ARG A 14 18.79 4.01 -12.76
N ASP A 15 18.17 3.20 -11.90
CA ASP A 15 18.81 2.68 -10.69
C ASP A 15 19.93 1.68 -11.03
N ALA A 16 19.82 0.99 -12.16
CA ALA A 16 20.88 0.14 -12.73
C ALA A 16 21.97 0.93 -13.51
N GLY A 17 21.91 2.26 -13.57
CA GLY A 17 22.90 3.08 -14.28
C GLY A 17 22.72 3.15 -15.81
N HIS A 18 21.59 2.67 -16.34
CA HIS A 18 21.24 2.70 -17.74
C HIS A 18 20.01 3.61 -17.97
N PRO A 19 20.09 4.93 -17.79
CA PRO A 19 18.94 5.80 -17.94
C PRO A 19 18.34 5.71 -19.35
N ILE A 20 17.01 5.60 -19.43
CA ILE A 20 16.28 5.55 -20.69
C ILE A 20 16.03 6.96 -21.20
N ARG A 21 16.34 7.20 -22.48
CA ARG A 21 16.05 8.46 -23.18
C ARG A 21 14.65 8.47 -23.76
N MET A 22 14.22 7.37 -24.36
CA MET A 22 12.95 7.28 -25.08
C MET A 22 12.46 5.83 -25.14
N ILE A 23 11.15 5.64 -25.11
CA ILE A 23 10.51 4.35 -25.41
C ILE A 23 9.48 4.57 -26.52
N ARG A 24 9.58 3.79 -27.61
CA ARG A 24 8.64 3.81 -28.74
C ARG A 24 8.13 2.40 -29.01
N GLY A 25 6.92 2.10 -28.55
CA GLY A 25 6.39 0.74 -28.65
C GLY A 25 7.25 -0.22 -27.82
N ALA A 26 7.86 -1.21 -28.47
CA ALA A 26 8.79 -2.16 -27.84
C ALA A 26 10.26 -1.70 -27.89
N GLU A 27 10.56 -0.60 -28.59
CA GLU A 27 11.93 -0.12 -28.75
C GLU A 27 12.32 0.82 -27.60
N ILE A 28 13.46 0.53 -26.96
CA ILE A 28 14.03 1.34 -25.87
C ILE A 28 15.31 2.01 -26.38
N THR A 29 15.35 3.33 -26.31
CA THR A 29 16.55 4.12 -26.57
C THR A 29 17.18 4.53 -25.25
N TRP A 30 18.42 4.11 -25.03
CA TRP A 30 19.20 4.43 -23.83
C TRP A 30 19.87 5.80 -23.98
N ALA A 31 20.04 6.54 -22.88
CA ALA A 31 20.72 7.84 -22.88
C ALA A 31 22.26 7.72 -22.94
N GLY A 32 22.78 6.51 -22.73
CA GLY A 32 24.21 6.17 -22.84
C GLY A 32 24.40 4.79 -23.45
N SER A 33 25.40 4.04 -22.98
CA SER A 33 25.62 2.66 -23.40
C SER A 33 24.40 1.79 -23.08
N ALA A 34 23.94 1.04 -24.08
CA ALA A 34 22.92 0.03 -23.86
C ALA A 34 23.42 -1.02 -22.86
N PRO A 35 22.56 -1.52 -21.96
CA PRO A 35 22.89 -2.67 -21.14
C PRO A 35 23.17 -3.88 -22.04
N ASP A 36 24.00 -4.78 -21.55
CA ASP A 36 24.08 -6.12 -22.12
C ASP A 36 22.79 -6.91 -21.82
N ALA A 37 22.70 -8.13 -22.33
CA ALA A 37 21.51 -8.96 -22.18
C ALA A 37 21.19 -9.29 -20.71
N GLU A 38 22.21 -9.49 -19.87
CA GLU A 38 22.06 -9.82 -18.46
C GLU A 38 21.54 -8.62 -17.66
N ALA A 39 22.16 -7.45 -17.85
CA ALA A 39 21.71 -6.21 -17.23
C ALA A 39 20.30 -5.82 -17.70
N GLN A 40 19.98 -6.05 -18.98
CA GLN A 40 18.64 -5.80 -19.50
C GLN A 40 17.60 -6.71 -18.86
N ASP A 41 17.88 -8.01 -18.70
CA ASP A 41 16.98 -8.95 -18.02
C ASP A 41 16.76 -8.56 -16.55
N ALA A 42 17.83 -8.17 -15.85
CA ALA A 42 17.75 -7.67 -14.48
C ALA A 42 16.87 -6.41 -14.35
N ILE A 43 16.98 -5.46 -15.29
CA ILE A 43 16.14 -4.26 -15.34
C ILE A 43 14.65 -4.63 -15.50
N LEU A 44 14.35 -5.55 -16.43
CA LEU A 44 12.97 -5.98 -16.69
C LEU A 44 12.37 -6.77 -15.52
N SER A 45 13.16 -7.62 -14.87
CA SER A 45 12.78 -8.34 -13.67
C SER A 45 12.49 -7.36 -12.51
N ALA A 46 13.36 -6.39 -12.29
CA ALA A 46 13.17 -5.35 -11.28
C ALA A 46 11.92 -4.49 -11.56
N ALA A 47 11.67 -4.14 -12.82
CA ALA A 47 10.48 -3.42 -13.23
C ALA A 47 9.19 -4.23 -12.96
N THR A 48 9.20 -5.53 -13.28
CA THR A 48 8.07 -6.44 -13.01
C THR A 48 7.77 -6.52 -11.51
N MET A 49 8.82 -6.59 -10.68
CA MET A 49 8.66 -6.53 -9.21
C MET A 49 8.14 -5.18 -8.72
N GLY A 50 8.52 -4.08 -9.38
CA GLY A 50 7.97 -2.74 -9.13
C GLY A 50 6.46 -2.68 -9.40
N ASP A 51 6.04 -3.14 -10.59
CA ASP A 51 4.63 -3.19 -10.98
C ASP A 51 3.82 -4.05 -10.00
N ARG A 52 4.39 -5.18 -9.56
CA ARG A 52 3.76 -6.04 -8.54
C ARG A 52 3.56 -5.30 -7.23
N LYS A 53 4.59 -4.63 -6.70
CA LYS A 53 4.49 -3.84 -5.46
C LYS A 53 3.39 -2.79 -5.57
N ASP A 54 3.30 -2.09 -6.69
CA ASP A 54 2.26 -1.08 -6.89
C ASP A 54 0.86 -1.70 -6.97
N ALA A 55 0.70 -2.84 -7.61
CA ALA A 55 -0.57 -3.56 -7.69
C ALA A 55 -1.03 -4.07 -6.31
N VAL A 56 -0.13 -4.69 -5.53
CA VAL A 56 -0.44 -5.17 -4.17
C VAL A 56 -0.72 -3.99 -3.23
N ARG A 57 0.01 -2.88 -3.38
CA ARG A 57 -0.24 -1.63 -2.63
C ARG A 57 -1.62 -1.06 -2.94
N ALA A 58 -2.03 -1.04 -4.21
CA ALA A 58 -3.34 -0.57 -4.61
C ALA A 58 -4.46 -1.43 -3.99
N GLU A 59 -4.28 -2.75 -3.97
CA GLU A 59 -5.21 -3.68 -3.35
C GLU A 59 -5.31 -3.52 -1.83
N CYS A 60 -4.15 -3.41 -1.14
CA CYS A 60 -4.09 -3.13 0.30
C CYS A 60 -4.88 -1.85 0.64
N ARG A 61 -4.67 -0.76 -0.12
CA ARG A 61 -5.41 0.49 0.05
C ARG A 61 -6.90 0.32 -0.20
N ARG A 62 -7.29 -0.37 -1.28
CA ARG A 62 -8.70 -0.64 -1.60
C ARG A 62 -9.40 -1.33 -0.44
N ARG A 63 -8.78 -2.36 0.15
CA ARG A 63 -9.33 -3.12 1.28
C ARG A 63 -9.48 -2.27 2.54
N ILE A 64 -8.46 -1.47 2.89
CA ILE A 64 -8.55 -0.53 4.04
C ILE A 64 -9.69 0.47 3.83
N TYR A 65 -9.80 1.05 2.62
CA TYR A 65 -10.86 2.03 2.32
C TYR A 65 -12.26 1.42 2.21
N ALA A 66 -12.37 0.13 1.91
CA ALA A 66 -13.64 -0.58 1.94
C ALA A 66 -14.19 -0.72 3.38
N VAL A 67 -13.30 -0.78 4.38
CA VAL A 67 -13.69 -0.78 5.80
C VAL A 67 -13.96 0.65 6.28
N ALA A 68 -12.99 1.55 6.14
CA ALA A 68 -13.11 2.93 6.60
C ALA A 68 -12.78 3.89 5.46
N SER A 69 -13.76 4.66 5.00
CA SER A 69 -13.54 5.68 3.97
C SER A 69 -12.51 6.73 4.41
N ALA A 70 -11.97 7.50 3.47
CA ALA A 70 -11.05 8.60 3.83
C ALA A 70 -11.70 9.65 4.75
N GLU A 71 -13.01 9.88 4.57
CA GLU A 71 -13.81 10.77 5.44
C GLU A 71 -13.96 10.16 6.85
N THR A 72 -14.36 8.89 6.94
CA THR A 72 -14.46 8.15 8.20
C THR A 72 -13.14 8.16 8.96
N GLN A 73 -12.01 7.89 8.29
CA GLN A 73 -10.68 7.93 8.89
C GLN A 73 -10.34 9.33 9.45
N SER A 74 -10.73 10.38 8.73
CA SER A 74 -10.51 11.77 9.16
C SER A 74 -11.37 12.10 10.39
N ASN A 75 -12.63 11.67 10.41
CA ASN A 75 -13.54 11.84 11.54
C ASN A 75 -13.04 11.11 12.79
N MET A 76 -12.58 9.86 12.64
CA MET A 76 -11.94 9.10 13.71
C MET A 76 -10.72 9.83 14.28
N ALA A 77 -9.83 10.33 13.42
CA ALA A 77 -8.63 11.06 13.85
C ALA A 77 -8.97 12.36 14.60
N MET A 78 -9.96 13.12 14.13
CA MET A 78 -10.44 14.32 14.83
C MET A 78 -11.03 13.98 16.20
N ALA A 79 -11.88 12.96 16.28
CA ALA A 79 -12.46 12.50 17.54
C ALA A 79 -11.38 12.03 18.52
N GLN A 80 -10.39 11.25 18.06
CA GLN A 80 -9.23 10.85 18.86
C GLN A 80 -8.51 12.07 19.43
N GLY A 81 -8.26 13.09 18.61
CA GLY A 81 -7.60 14.33 19.04
C GLY A 81 -8.39 15.08 20.10
N GLN A 82 -9.71 15.23 19.91
CA GLN A 82 -10.61 15.89 20.87
C GLN A 82 -10.69 15.14 22.21
N ILE A 83 -10.72 13.80 22.16
CA ILE A 83 -10.71 12.97 23.38
C ILE A 83 -9.34 13.05 24.08
N ALA A 84 -8.24 12.97 23.31
CA ALA A 84 -6.89 12.97 23.85
C ALA A 84 -6.51 14.32 24.51
N ALA A 85 -7.09 15.43 24.05
CA ALA A 85 -6.90 16.76 24.63
C ALA A 85 -7.49 16.92 26.04
N ARG A 86 -8.44 16.06 26.43
CA ARG A 86 -9.00 16.03 27.79
C ARG A 86 -8.11 15.24 28.74
N SER A 87 -8.12 15.62 30.02
CA SER A 87 -7.46 14.84 31.06
C SER A 87 -8.13 13.46 31.18
N GLU A 88 -7.40 12.47 31.68
CA GLU A 88 -7.92 11.11 31.82
C GLU A 88 -9.17 11.03 32.70
N ALA A 89 -9.26 11.87 33.73
CA ALA A 89 -10.41 11.95 34.64
C ALA A 89 -11.68 12.47 33.94
N GLU A 90 -11.53 13.25 32.86
CA GLU A 90 -12.64 13.85 32.10
C GLU A 90 -13.12 12.95 30.95
N ARG A 91 -12.48 11.80 30.73
CA ARG A 91 -12.88 10.84 29.69
C ARG A 91 -14.00 9.95 30.20
N SER A 92 -15.11 9.92 29.46
CA SER A 92 -16.22 8.99 29.69
C SER A 92 -15.83 7.56 29.33
N ALA A 93 -16.70 6.58 29.65
CA ALA A 93 -16.51 5.20 29.18
C ALA A 93 -16.52 5.14 27.64
N GLY A 94 -17.47 5.83 27.00
CA GLY A 94 -17.55 5.87 25.52
C GLY A 94 -16.32 6.49 24.86
N ASP A 95 -15.67 7.46 25.50
CA ASP A 95 -14.41 8.02 25.03
C ASP A 95 -13.28 6.98 25.03
N ARG A 96 -13.19 6.17 26.09
CA ARG A 96 -12.21 5.08 26.18
C ARG A 96 -12.48 4.01 25.13
N ASP A 97 -13.76 3.69 24.88
CA ASP A 97 -14.15 2.74 23.83
C ASP A 97 -13.73 3.23 22.44
N ILE A 98 -13.96 4.52 22.12
CA ILE A 98 -13.52 5.11 20.85
C ILE A 98 -12.00 5.04 20.72
N LEU A 99 -11.25 5.41 21.77
CA LEU A 99 -9.78 5.33 21.74
C LEU A 99 -9.28 3.89 21.55
N SER A 100 -9.91 2.92 22.22
CA SER A 100 -9.57 1.50 22.09
C SER A 100 -9.85 0.97 20.69
N GLY A 101 -11.02 1.31 20.12
CA GLY A 101 -11.37 0.92 18.76
C GLY A 101 -10.44 1.54 17.71
N ILE A 102 -10.08 2.81 17.87
CA ILE A 102 -9.11 3.47 16.98
C ILE A 102 -7.72 2.83 17.09
N ALA A 103 -7.29 2.45 18.31
CA ALA A 103 -6.04 1.72 18.50
C ALA A 103 -6.07 0.35 17.79
N ALA A 104 -7.17 -0.39 17.88
CA ALA A 104 -7.35 -1.64 17.14
C ALA A 104 -7.32 -1.42 15.62
N ALA A 105 -7.97 -0.36 15.12
CA ALA A 105 -7.95 -0.01 13.70
C ALA A 105 -6.52 0.27 13.20
N LEU A 106 -5.73 0.99 14.00
CA LEU A 106 -4.32 1.26 13.69
C LEU A 106 -3.48 -0.02 13.70
N ALA A 107 -3.71 -0.92 14.66
CA ALA A 107 -3.02 -2.22 14.72
C ALA A 107 -3.34 -3.08 13.50
N TRP A 108 -4.62 -3.21 13.13
CA TRP A 108 -5.05 -3.91 11.93
C TRP A 108 -4.44 -3.31 10.65
N VAL A 109 -4.34 -1.99 10.53
CA VAL A 109 -3.65 -1.35 9.40
C VAL A 109 -2.17 -1.72 9.34
N GLN A 110 -1.49 -1.94 10.48
CA GLN A 110 -0.11 -2.45 10.47
C GLN A 110 -0.04 -3.89 9.98
N GLU A 111 -0.98 -4.75 10.37
CA GLU A 111 -1.08 -6.12 9.87
C GLU A 111 -1.32 -6.12 8.35
N MET A 112 -2.21 -5.26 7.85
CA MET A 112 -2.45 -5.08 6.41
C MET A 112 -1.17 -4.66 5.67
N ARG A 113 -0.33 -3.81 6.28
CA ARG A 113 0.96 -3.40 5.71
C ARG A 113 2.00 -4.53 5.75
N ALA A 114 1.98 -5.36 6.79
CA ALA A 114 2.83 -6.56 6.87
C ALA A 114 2.43 -7.58 5.79
N ALA A 115 1.14 -7.80 5.57
CA ALA A 115 0.62 -8.65 4.50
C ALA A 115 1.02 -8.10 3.11
N TYR A 116 0.92 -6.78 2.90
CA TYR A 116 1.45 -6.13 1.69
C TYR A 116 2.94 -6.46 1.46
N ALA A 117 3.78 -6.39 2.50
CA ALA A 117 5.20 -6.66 2.37
C ALA A 117 5.47 -8.12 1.95
N ALA A 118 4.77 -9.08 2.57
CA ALA A 118 4.88 -10.49 2.23
C ALA A 118 4.38 -10.78 0.80
N LEU A 119 3.18 -10.32 0.46
CA LEU A 119 2.54 -10.55 -0.84
C LEU A 119 3.30 -9.89 -2.00
N SER A 120 3.91 -8.73 -1.75
CA SER A 120 4.69 -8.04 -2.78
C SER A 120 6.04 -8.70 -3.05
N ALA A 121 6.57 -9.48 -2.09
CA ALA A 121 7.86 -10.16 -2.22
C ALA A 121 7.76 -11.49 -2.97
N ASP A 122 6.60 -12.16 -2.93
CA ASP A 122 6.36 -13.44 -3.60
C ASP A 122 5.63 -13.20 -4.95
N PRO A 123 6.28 -13.41 -6.12
CA PRO A 123 5.66 -13.22 -7.44
C PRO A 123 4.45 -14.11 -7.72
N GLU A 124 4.35 -15.26 -7.06
CA GLU A 124 3.33 -16.27 -7.31
C GLU A 124 2.13 -16.14 -6.37
N ALA A 125 2.27 -15.38 -5.27
CA ALA A 125 1.16 -15.16 -4.34
C ALA A 125 -0.01 -14.45 -5.03
N ASP A 126 -1.23 -14.99 -4.88
CA ASP A 126 -2.44 -14.32 -5.32
C ASP A 126 -2.90 -13.29 -4.30
N TYR A 127 -2.40 -12.06 -4.44
CA TYR A 127 -2.77 -10.94 -3.59
C TYR A 127 -4.24 -10.50 -3.75
N ARG A 128 -4.99 -11.04 -4.71
CA ARG A 128 -6.43 -10.75 -4.87
C ARG A 128 -7.32 -11.66 -4.01
N ALA A 129 -6.80 -12.80 -3.56
CA ALA A 129 -7.54 -13.71 -2.70
C ALA A 129 -7.85 -13.06 -1.35
N ASP A 130 -9.06 -13.24 -0.82
CA ASP A 130 -9.43 -12.61 0.46
C ASP A 130 -8.65 -13.19 1.64
N GLY A 131 -8.45 -14.52 1.67
CA GLY A 131 -7.82 -15.22 2.78
C GLY A 131 -6.32 -14.94 2.97
N VAL A 132 -5.67 -14.19 2.07
CA VAL A 132 -4.26 -13.78 2.25
C VAL A 132 -4.12 -12.44 2.98
N TRP A 133 -5.23 -11.76 3.24
CA TRP A 133 -5.26 -10.50 3.97
C TRP A 133 -5.80 -10.70 5.40
N PRO A 134 -5.30 -9.95 6.38
CA PRO A 134 -5.87 -9.93 7.73
C PRO A 134 -7.36 -9.61 7.71
N GLU A 135 -8.16 -10.42 8.40
CA GLU A 135 -9.57 -10.14 8.61
C GLU A 135 -9.73 -8.86 9.45
N CYS A 136 -10.74 -8.05 9.15
CA CYS A 136 -11.02 -6.83 9.90
C CYS A 136 -11.64 -7.19 11.27
N PRO A 137 -10.98 -6.88 12.40
CA PRO A 137 -11.51 -7.23 13.72
C PRO A 137 -12.87 -6.57 13.98
N PRO A 138 -13.79 -7.24 14.71
CA PRO A 138 -15.11 -6.69 15.02
C PRO A 138 -15.05 -5.30 15.68
N GLU A 139 -14.10 -5.08 16.60
CA GLU A 139 -13.92 -3.80 17.28
C GLU A 139 -13.54 -2.65 16.33
N VAL A 140 -12.90 -2.95 15.19
CA VAL A 140 -12.61 -1.98 14.14
C VAL A 140 -13.89 -1.61 13.41
N GLN A 141 -14.74 -2.60 13.11
CA GLN A 141 -16.05 -2.37 12.49
C GLN A 141 -16.96 -1.56 13.43
N ASP A 142 -16.95 -1.86 14.72
CA ASP A 142 -17.73 -1.18 15.75
C ASP A 142 -17.36 0.30 15.87
N VAL A 143 -16.06 0.63 15.88
CA VAL A 143 -15.64 2.04 15.96
C VAL A 143 -15.89 2.77 14.64
N VAL A 144 -15.69 2.10 13.50
CA VAL A 144 -15.96 2.65 12.17
C VAL A 144 -17.44 2.99 12.02
N GLY A 145 -18.35 2.11 12.47
CA GLY A 145 -19.79 2.34 12.41
C GLY A 145 -20.29 3.53 13.25
N ARG A 146 -19.42 4.15 14.07
CA ARG A 146 -19.73 5.38 14.82
C ARG A 146 -19.45 6.66 14.02
N PHE A 147 -18.82 6.58 12.85
CA PHE A 147 -18.35 7.72 12.05
C PHE A 147 -18.74 7.63 10.58
#